data_AF-A0A177NL06-F1
#
_entry.id   AF-A0A177NL06-F1
#
_cell.length_a   1.000
_cell.length_b   1.000
_cell.length_c   1.000
_cell.angle_alpha   90.00
_cell.angle_beta   90.00
_cell.angle_gamma   90.00
#
_symmetry.space_group_name_H-M   'P 1'
#
loop_
_entity.id
_entity.type
_entity.pdbx_description
1 polymer ?
#
loop_
_entity_poly.entity_id
_entity_poly.type
_entity_poly.pdbx_seq_one_letter_code
_entity_poly.pdbx_strand_id
1 'polypeptide(L)'
;MSSEPVKPQAKPKAGELLELALLRWARFRQQLAQWLQPDNLQQLRPQVKFQAGVLAGFALLAAILLGVADLATRGVIELRLREDLQANLAQVVPAELHDNDLLQDSVMLDAKDNNLGSEQIEVYLAKKAGIVKAVCFKFVAPDGYAGPISLVMGVDRNGEILGVRVISHVETPGLGDKIEVTKSKWVLGFNGKSLDNLSVEQWAVKKDGGVFDQFSGATITPRKVVQAIKRGLDFYKVHQAELLGAG
;
A
#
# COMPACT_ATOMS: atom_id res chain seq x y z
N MET A 1 18.27 4.61 -76.38
CA MET A 1 19.25 4.73 -75.27
C MET A 1 18.85 3.72 -74.23
N SER A 2 19.66 2.67 -74.08
CA SER A 2 19.40 1.51 -73.22
C SER A 2 19.39 1.90 -71.75
N SER A 3 18.41 1.41 -71.00
CA SER A 3 18.39 1.44 -69.54
C SER A 3 19.38 0.41 -68.99
N GLU A 4 20.47 0.87 -68.39
CA GLU A 4 21.41 0.03 -67.65
C GLU A 4 20.74 -0.51 -66.37
N PRO A 5 20.87 -1.82 -66.06
CA PRO A 5 20.33 -2.36 -64.82
C PRO A 5 21.22 -1.94 -63.63
N VAL A 6 20.61 -1.26 -62.64
CA VAL A 6 21.26 -0.92 -61.38
C VAL A 6 21.62 -2.20 -60.63
N LYS A 7 22.92 -2.53 -60.54
CA LYS A 7 23.42 -3.67 -59.74
C LYS A 7 23.01 -3.51 -58.26
N PRO A 8 22.61 -4.58 -57.58
CA PRO A 8 22.26 -4.53 -56.17
C PRO A 8 23.50 -4.20 -55.34
N GLN A 9 23.44 -3.12 -54.54
CA GLN A 9 24.49 -2.77 -53.59
C GLN A 9 24.62 -3.90 -52.56
N ALA A 10 25.83 -4.42 -52.39
CA ALA A 10 26.13 -5.48 -51.43
C ALA A 10 25.82 -4.98 -50.00
N LYS A 11 25.16 -5.82 -49.19
CA LYS A 11 24.91 -5.50 -47.78
C LYS A 11 26.25 -5.34 -47.06
N PRO A 12 26.47 -4.25 -46.30
CA PRO A 12 27.75 -3.98 -45.66
C PRO A 12 28.10 -5.09 -44.67
N LYS A 13 29.38 -5.50 -44.67
CA LYS A 13 29.87 -6.54 -43.76
C LYS A 13 29.89 -6.00 -42.33
N ALA A 14 29.77 -6.87 -41.32
CA ALA A 14 29.71 -6.47 -39.91
C ALA A 14 30.87 -5.55 -39.47
N GLY A 15 32.07 -5.70 -40.06
CA GLY A 15 33.20 -4.80 -39.83
C GLY A 15 33.02 -3.38 -40.37
N GLU A 16 32.38 -3.21 -41.53
CA GLU A 16 32.09 -1.89 -42.11
C GLU A 16 31.01 -1.15 -41.30
N LEU A 17 30.05 -1.88 -40.71
CA LEU A 17 29.06 -1.29 -39.81
C LEU A 17 29.68 -0.75 -38.52
N LEU A 18 30.67 -1.46 -37.96
CA LEU A 18 31.42 -1.01 -36.79
C LEU A 18 32.27 0.22 -37.11
N GLU A 19 32.98 0.24 -38.24
CA GLU A 19 33.73 1.43 -38.68
C GLU A 19 32.83 2.64 -38.91
N LEU A 20 31.67 2.44 -39.56
CA LEU A 20 30.69 3.50 -39.75
C LEU A 20 30.14 4.03 -38.41
N ALA A 21 29.90 3.16 -37.44
CA ALA A 21 29.46 3.56 -36.10
C ALA A 21 30.53 4.36 -35.37
N LEU A 22 31.79 3.92 -35.43
CA LEU A 22 32.94 4.62 -34.83
C LEU A 22 33.17 5.99 -35.48
N LEU A 23 33.09 6.09 -36.81
CA LEU A 23 33.21 7.36 -37.53
C LEU A 23 32.05 8.32 -37.26
N ARG A 24 30.83 7.81 -37.07
CA ARG A 24 29.67 8.61 -36.64
C ARG A 24 29.85 9.12 -35.22
N TRP A 25 30.34 8.28 -34.32
CA TRP A 25 30.64 8.65 -32.94
C TRP A 25 31.75 9.71 -32.84
N ALA A 26 32.84 9.54 -33.60
CA ALA A 26 33.93 10.50 -33.64
C ALA A 26 33.49 11.88 -34.14
N ARG A 27 32.71 11.92 -35.23
CA ARG A 27 32.12 13.17 -35.75
C ARG A 27 31.15 13.82 -34.78
N PHE A 28 30.28 13.03 -34.16
CA PHE A 28 29.35 13.52 -33.13
C PHE A 28 30.11 14.14 -31.95
N ARG A 29 31.15 13.47 -31.45
CA ARG A 29 32.01 13.97 -30.37
C ARG A 29 32.69 15.29 -30.73
N GLN A 30 33.20 15.41 -31.95
CA GLN A 30 33.86 16.63 -32.42
C GLN A 30 32.87 17.79 -32.58
N GLN A 31 31.68 17.53 -33.14
CA GLN A 31 30.61 18.52 -33.23
C GLN A 31 30.13 18.97 -31.85
N LEU A 32 29.98 18.03 -30.91
CA LEU A 32 29.61 18.32 -29.53
C LEU A 32 30.67 19.21 -28.85
N ALA A 33 31.95 18.91 -29.06
CA ALA A 33 33.06 19.69 -28.50
C ALA A 33 33.10 21.13 -29.05
N GLN A 34 32.84 21.33 -30.34
CA GLN A 34 32.71 22.67 -30.95
C GLN A 34 31.44 23.40 -30.47
N TRP A 35 30.35 22.66 -30.27
CA TRP A 35 29.10 23.22 -29.74
C TRP A 35 29.25 23.70 -28.28
N LEU A 36 30.04 22.99 -27.48
CA LEU A 36 30.34 23.32 -26.08
C LEU A 36 31.40 24.42 -25.90
N GLN A 37 31.98 24.97 -26.97
CA GLN A 37 32.97 26.05 -26.86
C GLN A 37 32.33 27.32 -26.28
N PRO A 38 33.04 28.06 -25.39
CA PRO A 38 32.48 29.22 -24.68
C PRO A 38 31.90 30.29 -25.63
N ASP A 39 32.57 30.54 -26.75
CA ASP A 39 32.19 31.58 -27.71
C ASP A 39 30.87 31.25 -28.43
N ASN A 40 30.65 29.96 -28.75
CA ASN A 40 29.44 29.49 -29.41
C ASN A 40 28.24 29.51 -28.45
N LEU A 41 28.47 29.13 -27.19
CA LEU A 41 27.45 29.19 -26.13
C LEU A 41 27.02 30.62 -25.81
N GLN A 42 27.92 31.62 -25.85
CA GLN A 42 27.57 33.02 -25.63
C GLN A 42 26.59 33.57 -26.66
N GLN A 43 26.71 33.18 -27.93
CA GLN A 43 25.80 33.60 -29.02
C GLN A 43 24.44 32.91 -28.95
N LEU A 44 24.39 31.67 -28.45
CA LEU A 44 23.17 30.85 -28.37
C LEU A 44 22.35 31.09 -27.09
N ARG A 45 22.99 31.46 -25.98
CA ARG A 45 22.35 31.74 -24.67
C ARG A 45 21.11 32.66 -24.70
N PRO A 46 21.08 33.77 -25.45
CA PRO A 46 19.89 34.64 -25.50
C PRO A 46 18.75 34.09 -26.37
N GLN A 47 18.97 33.01 -27.13
CA GLN A 47 17.93 32.44 -27.98
C GLN A 47 16.97 31.56 -27.18
N VAL A 48 15.67 31.82 -27.32
CA VAL A 48 14.61 31.04 -26.65
C VAL A 48 14.69 29.54 -26.98
N LYS A 49 15.07 29.18 -28.22
CA LYS A 49 15.24 27.78 -28.64
C LYS A 49 16.35 27.05 -27.86
N PHE A 50 17.44 27.76 -27.55
CA PHE A 50 18.56 27.19 -26.77
C PHE A 50 18.12 26.92 -25.32
N GLN A 51 17.46 27.89 -24.69
CA GLN A 51 16.94 27.76 -23.33
C GLN A 51 15.89 26.63 -23.23
N ALA A 52 14.97 26.55 -24.19
CA ALA A 52 13.98 25.48 -24.27
C ALA A 52 14.64 24.10 -24.48
N GLY A 53 15.67 24.01 -25.31
CA GLY A 53 16.43 22.77 -25.53
C GLY A 53 17.19 22.31 -24.28
N VAL A 54 17.82 23.24 -23.56
CA VAL A 54 18.49 22.96 -22.29
C VAL A 54 17.47 22.46 -21.25
N LEU A 55 16.34 23.15 -21.10
CA LEU A 55 15.27 22.74 -20.20
C LEU A 55 14.72 21.34 -20.55
N ALA A 56 14.48 21.08 -21.84
CA ALA A 56 14.03 19.77 -22.31
C ALA A 56 15.05 18.67 -22.01
N GLY A 57 16.35 18.95 -22.18
CA GLY A 57 17.42 18.02 -21.83
C GLY A 57 17.48 17.71 -20.33
N PHE A 58 17.35 18.73 -19.47
CA PHE A 58 17.27 18.55 -18.02
C PHE A 58 16.03 17.75 -17.61
N ALA A 59 14.87 18.09 -18.17
CA ALA A 59 13.61 17.39 -17.88
C ALA A 59 13.68 15.92 -18.31
N LEU A 60 14.25 15.65 -19.50
CA LEU A 60 14.46 14.28 -19.99
C LEU A 60 15.40 13.49 -19.06
N LEU A 61 16.51 14.10 -18.65
CA LEU A 61 17.46 13.47 -17.73
C LEU A 61 16.79 13.15 -16.38
N ALA A 62 16.04 14.10 -15.82
CA ALA A 62 15.31 13.91 -14.57
C ALA A 62 14.26 12.78 -14.69
N ALA A 63 13.50 12.74 -15.79
CA ALA A 63 12.52 11.68 -16.04
C ALA A 63 13.16 10.30 -16.16
N ILE A 64 14.31 10.20 -16.85
CA ILE A 64 15.08 8.94 -16.95
C ILE A 64 15.57 8.50 -15.56
N LEU A 65 16.12 9.42 -14.78
CA LEU A 65 16.60 9.11 -13.43
C LEU A 65 15.47 8.63 -12.52
N LEU A 66 14.31 9.31 -12.54
CA LEU A 66 13.12 8.86 -11.81
C LEU A 66 12.67 7.47 -12.28
N GLY A 67 12.59 7.24 -13.59
CA GLY A 67 12.15 5.95 -14.15
C GLY A 67 13.07 4.79 -13.77
N VAL A 68 14.40 5.01 -13.79
CA VAL A 68 15.37 4.01 -13.34
C VAL A 68 15.24 3.75 -11.83
N ALA A 69 15.12 4.80 -11.02
CA ALA A 69 14.95 4.67 -9.58
C ALA A 69 13.68 3.89 -9.24
N ASP A 70 12.57 4.21 -9.89
CA ASP A 70 11.28 3.55 -9.74
C ASP A 70 11.35 2.07 -10.15
N LEU A 71 11.88 1.74 -11.34
CA LEU A 71 12.07 0.34 -11.76
C LEU A 71 12.97 -0.46 -10.82
N ALA A 72 14.02 0.16 -10.28
CA ALA A 72 14.93 -0.48 -9.33
C ALA A 72 14.31 -0.68 -7.93
N THR A 73 13.38 0.18 -7.52
CA THR A 73 12.82 0.18 -6.16
C THR A 73 11.46 -0.51 -6.04
N ARG A 74 10.67 -0.60 -7.12
CA ARG A 74 9.32 -1.21 -7.14
C ARG A 74 9.27 -2.58 -6.48
N GLY A 75 10.17 -3.50 -6.85
CA GLY A 75 10.18 -4.85 -6.29
C GLY A 75 10.52 -4.90 -4.80
N VAL A 76 11.40 -4.01 -4.33
CA VAL A 76 11.73 -3.91 -2.90
C VAL A 76 10.55 -3.33 -2.12
N ILE A 77 9.86 -2.33 -2.66
CA ILE A 77 8.67 -1.73 -2.04
C ILE A 77 7.56 -2.76 -1.91
N GLU A 78 7.31 -3.54 -2.97
CA GLU A 78 6.29 -4.60 -2.95
C GLU A 78 6.60 -5.69 -1.93
N LEU A 79 7.85 -6.13 -1.86
CA LEU A 79 8.29 -7.12 -0.86
C LEU A 79 8.09 -6.59 0.57
N ARG A 80 8.49 -5.34 0.83
CA ARG A 80 8.31 -4.71 2.15
C ARG A 80 6.84 -4.56 2.52
N LEU A 81 6.01 -4.13 1.58
CA LEU A 81 4.57 -4.02 1.79
C LEU A 81 3.96 -5.39 2.13
N ARG A 82 4.41 -6.45 1.45
CA ARG A 82 3.97 -7.83 1.70
C ARG A 82 4.41 -8.33 3.08
N GLU A 83 5.67 -8.09 3.47
CA GLU A 83 6.20 -8.40 4.81
C GLU A 83 5.43 -7.67 5.91
N ASP A 84 5.20 -6.37 5.75
CA ASP A 84 4.46 -5.54 6.71
C ASP A 84 3.01 -5.99 6.83
N LEU A 85 2.35 -6.30 5.71
CA LEU A 85 1.00 -6.84 5.71
C LEU A 85 0.96 -8.19 6.45
N GLN A 86 1.86 -9.12 6.12
CA GLN A 86 1.94 -10.42 6.78
C GLN A 86 2.16 -10.28 8.29
N ALA A 87 3.07 -9.40 8.71
CA ALA A 87 3.34 -9.13 10.12
C ALA A 87 2.13 -8.53 10.85
N ASN A 88 1.32 -7.71 10.17
CA ASN A 88 0.08 -7.17 10.74
C ASN A 88 -1.00 -8.26 10.90
N LEU A 89 -1.17 -9.13 9.90
CA LEU A 89 -2.17 -10.21 9.97
C LEU A 89 -1.80 -11.24 11.05
N ALA A 90 -0.52 -11.61 11.14
CA ALA A 90 -0.02 -12.56 12.13
C ALA A 90 -0.18 -12.09 13.59
N GLN A 91 -0.36 -10.78 13.82
CA GLN A 91 -0.62 -10.26 15.16
C GLN A 91 -2.06 -10.44 15.63
N VAL A 92 -2.99 -10.73 14.72
CA VAL A 92 -4.43 -10.84 15.03
C VAL A 92 -5.01 -12.22 14.75
N VAL A 93 -4.34 -13.04 13.96
CA VAL A 93 -4.71 -14.45 13.75
C VAL A 93 -3.61 -15.34 14.34
N PRO A 94 -3.92 -16.16 15.37
CA PRO A 94 -2.99 -17.14 15.90
C PRO A 94 -2.53 -18.13 14.83
N ALA A 95 -1.23 -18.44 14.80
CA ALA A 95 -0.62 -19.33 13.82
C ALA A 95 -1.20 -20.75 13.86
N GLU A 96 -1.78 -21.15 14.99
CA GLU A 96 -2.38 -22.47 15.17
C GLU A 96 -3.71 -22.62 14.40
N LEU A 97 -4.31 -21.52 13.94
CA LEU A 97 -5.58 -21.52 13.23
C LEU A 97 -5.44 -21.63 11.71
N HIS A 98 -4.22 -21.62 11.17
CA HIS A 98 -4.02 -21.74 9.73
C HIS A 98 -2.72 -22.45 9.33
N ASP A 99 -2.75 -23.04 8.13
CA ASP A 99 -1.58 -23.63 7.45
C ASP A 99 -1.39 -23.06 6.03
N ASN A 100 -2.29 -22.19 5.58
CA ASN A 100 -2.23 -21.50 4.29
C ASN A 100 -1.46 -20.17 4.35
N ASP A 101 -1.09 -19.66 3.17
CA ASP A 101 -0.61 -18.28 2.98
C ASP A 101 -1.81 -17.33 2.94
N LEU A 102 -2.03 -16.59 4.03
CA LEU A 102 -3.12 -15.62 4.17
C LEU A 102 -3.17 -14.62 3.00
N LEU A 103 -2.03 -14.24 2.45
CA LEU A 103 -1.96 -13.22 1.41
C LEU A 103 -2.37 -13.70 0.01
N GLN A 104 -2.49 -15.03 -0.16
CA GLN A 104 -2.95 -15.64 -1.41
C GLN A 104 -4.43 -16.06 -1.33
N ASP A 105 -5.00 -16.09 -0.13
CA ASP A 105 -6.37 -16.48 0.14
C ASP A 105 -7.16 -15.27 0.64
N SER A 106 -7.58 -14.41 -0.28
CA SER A 106 -8.42 -13.25 0.04
C SER A 106 -9.70 -13.19 -0.80
N VAL A 107 -10.70 -12.48 -0.28
CA VAL A 107 -11.95 -12.16 -0.98
C VAL A 107 -12.25 -10.67 -0.81
N MET A 108 -12.83 -10.05 -1.83
CA MET A 108 -13.30 -8.66 -1.78
C MET A 108 -14.78 -8.64 -1.43
N LEU A 109 -15.14 -7.96 -0.35
CA LEU A 109 -16.51 -7.86 0.12
C LEU A 109 -16.98 -6.42 0.17
N ASP A 110 -18.28 -6.21 -0.07
CA ASP A 110 -18.90 -4.89 0.01
C ASP A 110 -19.02 -4.42 1.47
N ALA A 111 -18.62 -3.18 1.72
CA ALA A 111 -18.58 -2.56 3.04
C ALA A 111 -19.18 -1.13 3.05
N LYS A 112 -19.88 -0.76 1.98
CA LYS A 112 -20.42 0.59 1.75
C LYS A 112 -21.26 1.11 2.92
N ASP A 113 -22.04 0.23 3.53
CA ASP A 113 -22.97 0.59 4.62
C ASP A 113 -22.34 0.50 6.03
N ASN A 114 -21.09 0.04 6.15
CA ASN A 114 -20.45 -0.23 7.45
C ASN A 114 -19.56 0.91 7.96
N ASN A 115 -19.33 1.97 7.18
CA ASN A 115 -18.45 3.10 7.53
C ASN A 115 -17.06 2.65 8.04
N LEU A 116 -16.41 1.80 7.23
CA LEU A 116 -15.09 1.20 7.51
C LEU A 116 -13.96 1.83 6.70
N GLY A 117 -14.22 2.97 6.05
CA GLY A 117 -13.25 3.79 5.30
C GLY A 117 -13.01 3.37 3.85
N SER A 118 -13.68 2.32 3.38
CA SER A 118 -13.68 1.89 1.97
C SER A 118 -15.04 1.32 1.61
N GLU A 119 -15.42 1.41 0.33
CA GLU A 119 -16.62 0.74 -0.19
C GLU A 119 -16.43 -0.77 -0.29
N GLN A 120 -15.18 -1.24 -0.46
CA GLN A 120 -14.85 -2.66 -0.48
C GLN A 120 -13.70 -2.97 0.48
N ILE A 121 -13.78 -4.11 1.15
CA ILE A 121 -12.75 -4.60 2.08
C ILE A 121 -12.21 -5.91 1.56
N GLU A 122 -10.88 -5.98 1.48
CA GLU A 122 -10.18 -7.24 1.29
C GLU A 122 -10.14 -8.01 2.62
N VAL A 123 -10.70 -9.21 2.61
CA VAL A 123 -10.74 -10.12 3.75
C VAL A 123 -9.84 -11.32 3.47
N TYR A 124 -8.84 -11.52 4.32
CA TYR A 124 -7.92 -12.65 4.24
C TYR A 124 -8.46 -13.84 5.05
N LEU A 125 -8.46 -15.01 4.42
CA LEU A 125 -9.02 -16.24 4.96
C LEU A 125 -7.92 -17.09 5.59
N ALA A 126 -8.03 -17.33 6.89
CA ALA A 126 -7.15 -18.22 7.63
C ALA A 126 -7.72 -19.63 7.59
N LYS A 127 -7.11 -20.51 6.79
CA LYS A 127 -7.56 -21.88 6.55
C LYS A 127 -6.61 -22.86 7.22
N LYS A 128 -7.16 -23.88 7.85
CA LYS A 128 -6.42 -25.03 8.38
C LYS A 128 -7.01 -26.31 7.81
N ALA A 129 -6.15 -27.13 7.17
CA ALA A 129 -6.57 -28.31 6.43
C ALA A 129 -7.72 -28.01 5.44
N GLY A 130 -7.64 -26.86 4.75
CA GLY A 130 -8.64 -26.42 3.77
C GLY A 130 -9.93 -25.81 4.33
N ILE A 131 -10.11 -25.79 5.65
CA ILE A 131 -11.31 -25.23 6.31
C ILE A 131 -10.99 -23.84 6.86
N VAL A 132 -11.83 -22.83 6.55
CA VAL A 132 -11.71 -21.48 7.11
C VAL A 132 -11.95 -21.53 8.62
N LYS A 133 -10.94 -21.20 9.42
CA LYS A 133 -10.97 -21.15 10.90
C LYS A 133 -11.05 -19.74 11.44
N ALA A 134 -10.55 -18.78 10.70
CA ALA A 134 -10.64 -17.37 11.04
C ALA A 134 -10.58 -16.53 9.77
N VAL A 135 -10.94 -15.27 9.91
CA VAL A 135 -10.76 -14.25 8.90
C VAL A 135 -10.04 -13.06 9.52
N CYS A 136 -9.33 -12.29 8.70
CA CYS A 136 -8.77 -11.04 9.14
C CYS A 136 -8.83 -9.99 8.03
N PHE A 137 -9.03 -8.75 8.44
CA PHE A 137 -9.19 -7.65 7.49
C PHE A 137 -8.76 -6.34 8.10
N LYS A 138 -8.35 -5.42 7.22
CA LYS A 138 -8.01 -4.05 7.57
C LYS A 138 -9.23 -3.17 7.39
N PHE A 139 -9.40 -2.21 8.27
CA PHE A 139 -10.48 -1.22 8.21
C PHE A 139 -10.06 0.06 8.91
N VAL A 140 -10.85 1.11 8.74
CA VAL A 140 -10.54 2.44 9.24
C VAL A 140 -11.67 2.94 10.14
N ALA A 141 -11.31 3.57 11.25
CA ALA A 141 -12.18 4.52 11.94
C ALA A 141 -11.94 5.91 11.33
N PRO A 142 -12.79 6.38 10.38
CA PRO A 142 -12.53 7.63 9.65
C PRO A 142 -12.63 8.87 10.55
N ASP A 143 -13.30 8.73 11.68
CA ASP A 143 -13.72 9.78 12.58
C ASP A 143 -12.95 9.79 13.91
N GLY A 144 -11.66 9.40 13.90
CA GLY A 144 -10.76 9.59 15.03
C GLY A 144 -10.58 11.07 15.41
N TYR A 145 -10.01 11.35 16.58
CA TYR A 145 -9.98 12.71 17.12
C TYR A 145 -9.08 13.63 16.29
N ALA A 146 -7.86 13.17 15.99
CA ALA A 146 -6.90 13.92 15.18
C ALA A 146 -6.96 13.56 13.69
N GLY A 147 -7.55 12.42 13.36
CA GLY A 147 -7.66 11.92 11.99
C GLY A 147 -8.05 10.45 11.94
N PRO A 148 -8.01 9.82 10.75
CA PRO A 148 -8.37 8.42 10.59
C PRO A 148 -7.42 7.50 11.35
N ILE A 149 -7.97 6.41 11.89
CA ILE A 149 -7.23 5.35 12.59
C ILE A 149 -7.34 4.08 11.76
N SER A 150 -6.23 3.55 11.28
CA SER A 150 -6.18 2.27 10.56
C SER A 150 -6.04 1.12 11.54
N LEU A 151 -6.92 0.14 11.43
CA LEU A 151 -6.98 -1.04 12.29
C LEU A 151 -6.91 -2.31 11.45
N VAL A 152 -6.46 -3.38 12.09
CA VAL A 152 -6.62 -4.75 11.61
C VAL A 152 -7.26 -5.58 12.72
N MET A 153 -8.20 -6.44 12.33
CA MET A 153 -8.90 -7.33 13.25
C MET A 153 -8.93 -8.74 12.69
N GLY A 154 -8.71 -9.71 13.56
CA GLY A 154 -8.93 -11.13 13.32
C GLY A 154 -10.17 -11.60 14.06
N VAL A 155 -11.01 -12.37 13.39
CA VAL A 155 -12.28 -12.90 13.91
C VAL A 155 -12.35 -14.39 13.62
N ASP A 156 -12.72 -15.19 14.61
CA ASP A 156 -12.92 -16.63 14.45
C ASP A 156 -14.25 -16.96 13.76
N ARG A 157 -14.49 -18.25 13.48
CA ARG A 157 -15.75 -18.71 12.86
C ARG A 157 -17.00 -18.32 13.65
N ASN A 158 -16.89 -18.21 14.98
CA ASN A 158 -18.00 -17.92 15.88
C ASN A 158 -18.25 -16.40 16.02
N GLY A 159 -17.44 -15.55 15.38
CA GLY A 159 -17.56 -14.10 15.52
C GLY A 159 -16.83 -13.54 16.75
N GLU A 160 -15.98 -14.33 17.39
CA GLU A 160 -15.12 -13.90 18.49
C GLU A 160 -13.86 -13.20 17.95
N ILE A 161 -13.52 -12.06 18.53
CA ILE A 161 -12.29 -11.33 18.21
C ILE A 161 -11.08 -12.13 18.72
N LEU A 162 -10.23 -12.55 17.80
CA LEU A 162 -8.94 -13.17 18.08
C LEU A 162 -7.88 -12.12 18.44
N GLY A 163 -7.94 -10.97 17.78
CA GLY A 163 -7.04 -9.86 18.02
C GLY A 163 -7.40 -8.60 17.26
N VAL A 164 -7.04 -7.45 17.83
CA VAL A 164 -7.09 -6.15 17.14
C VAL A 164 -5.74 -5.45 17.28
N ARG A 165 -5.26 -4.82 16.20
CA ARG A 165 -4.08 -3.95 16.23
C ARG A 165 -4.36 -2.65 15.49
N VAL A 166 -3.75 -1.58 15.98
CA VAL A 166 -3.71 -0.29 15.29
C VAL A 166 -2.48 -0.29 14.40
N ILE A 167 -2.68 -0.08 13.10
CA ILE A 167 -1.62 -0.04 12.09
C ILE A 167 -1.03 1.37 12.00
N SER A 168 -1.89 2.39 12.00
CA SER A 168 -1.47 3.79 11.89
C SER A 168 -2.54 4.74 12.43
N HIS A 169 -2.09 5.90 12.93
CA HIS A 169 -2.94 7.00 13.37
C HIS A 169 -2.12 8.30 13.46
N VAL A 170 -2.82 9.41 13.71
CA VAL A 170 -2.22 10.75 13.97
C VAL A 170 -2.64 11.34 15.31
N GLU A 171 -3.17 10.50 16.20
CA GLU A 171 -3.60 10.87 17.55
C GLU A 171 -2.47 11.50 18.41
N THR A 172 -2.87 12.34 19.36
CA THR A 172 -1.94 13.10 20.20
C THR A 172 -1.06 12.18 21.05
N PRO A 173 0.28 12.27 20.94
CA PRO A 173 1.20 11.48 21.76
C PRO A 173 0.98 11.66 23.27
N GLY A 174 1.03 10.56 24.02
CA GLY A 174 0.80 10.52 25.47
C GLY A 174 -0.67 10.60 25.92
N LEU A 175 -1.60 10.90 25.00
CA LEU A 175 -3.02 11.01 25.26
C LEU A 175 -3.82 9.92 24.53
N GLY A 176 -3.90 10.02 23.20
CA GLY A 176 -4.70 9.14 22.34
C GLY A 176 -3.93 7.95 21.78
N ASP A 177 -2.60 8.03 21.74
CA ASP A 177 -1.69 6.96 21.26
C ASP A 177 -1.68 5.69 22.13
N LYS A 178 -2.38 5.71 23.28
CA LYS A 178 -2.59 4.51 24.13
C LYS A 178 -3.44 3.43 23.47
N ILE A 179 -3.95 3.66 22.26
CA ILE A 179 -4.53 2.61 21.42
C ILE A 179 -3.47 1.69 20.82
N GLU A 180 -2.20 2.11 20.73
CA GLU A 180 -1.09 1.29 20.30
C GLU A 180 -0.75 0.23 21.36
N VAL A 181 -0.57 -1.01 20.91
CA VAL A 181 -0.20 -2.14 21.80
C VAL A 181 1.15 -1.94 22.49
N THR A 182 2.06 -1.19 21.87
CA THR A 182 3.40 -0.88 22.39
C THR A 182 3.35 0.14 23.54
N LYS A 183 2.28 0.94 23.63
CA LYS A 183 2.07 1.96 24.66
C LYS A 183 1.18 1.48 25.80
N SER A 184 0.21 0.62 25.49
CA SER A 184 -0.78 0.13 26.46
C SER A 184 -1.40 -1.19 26.03
N LYS A 185 -1.85 -1.99 26.99
CA LYS A 185 -2.60 -3.24 26.75
C LYS A 185 -4.08 -3.00 26.43
N TRP A 186 -4.53 -1.74 26.35
CA TRP A 186 -5.94 -1.39 26.18
C TRP A 186 -6.59 -2.08 24.97
N VAL A 187 -5.91 -2.09 23.81
CA VAL A 187 -6.42 -2.73 22.59
C VAL A 187 -6.48 -4.26 22.66
N LEU A 188 -5.82 -4.88 23.65
CA LEU A 188 -5.95 -6.32 23.89
C LEU A 188 -7.25 -6.66 24.64
N GLY A 189 -7.94 -5.67 25.22
CA GLY A 189 -9.22 -5.86 25.91
C GLY A 189 -10.38 -6.27 24.99
N PHE A 190 -10.19 -6.18 23.66
CA PHE A 190 -11.15 -6.66 22.66
C PHE A 190 -11.04 -8.16 22.42
N ASN A 191 -9.91 -8.80 22.76
CA ASN A 191 -9.73 -10.23 22.56
C ASN A 191 -10.78 -11.02 23.37
N GLY A 192 -11.41 -11.99 22.73
CA GLY A 192 -12.47 -12.79 23.33
C GLY A 192 -13.83 -12.10 23.40
N LYS A 193 -14.02 -10.94 22.78
CA LYS A 193 -15.32 -10.26 22.68
C LYS A 193 -16.00 -10.59 21.36
N SER A 194 -17.33 -10.62 21.36
CA SER A 194 -18.16 -10.85 20.18
C SER A 194 -19.48 -10.08 20.30
N LEU A 195 -20.26 -10.04 19.22
CA LEU A 195 -21.63 -9.50 19.25
C LEU A 195 -22.60 -10.36 20.07
N ASP A 196 -22.21 -11.60 20.40
CA ASP A 196 -23.05 -12.54 21.13
C ASP A 196 -22.75 -12.54 22.63
N ASN A 197 -21.54 -12.12 23.04
CA ASN A 197 -21.13 -12.06 24.45
C ASN A 197 -21.11 -10.65 25.05
N LEU A 198 -21.35 -9.61 24.24
CA LEU A 198 -21.58 -8.24 24.68
C LEU A 198 -22.86 -7.69 24.06
N SER A 199 -23.68 -7.00 24.85
CA SER A 199 -24.83 -6.26 24.35
C SER A 199 -24.39 -5.04 23.53
N VAL A 200 -25.31 -4.48 22.75
CA VAL A 200 -25.06 -3.29 21.91
C VAL A 200 -24.56 -2.10 22.74
N GLU A 201 -25.10 -1.91 23.94
CA GLU A 201 -24.76 -0.82 24.86
C GLU A 201 -23.38 -1.03 25.49
N GLN A 202 -22.95 -2.29 25.64
CA GLN A 202 -21.64 -2.61 26.18
C GLN A 202 -20.49 -2.25 25.21
N TRP A 203 -20.77 -2.09 23.91
CA TRP A 203 -19.85 -1.57 22.89
C TRP A 203 -19.65 -0.05 22.97
N ALA A 204 -19.29 0.42 24.16
CA ALA A 204 -18.96 1.81 24.44
C ALA A 204 -17.86 1.92 25.51
N VAL A 205 -17.32 3.12 25.68
CA VAL A 205 -16.43 3.36 26.82
C VAL A 205 -17.24 3.41 28.13
N LYS A 206 -16.62 3.11 29.27
CA LYS A 206 -17.29 3.09 30.59
C LYS A 206 -17.96 4.41 30.93
N LYS A 207 -17.37 5.54 30.50
CA LYS A 207 -17.98 6.87 30.66
C LYS A 207 -19.35 7.01 29.96
N ASP A 208 -19.58 6.21 28.93
CA ASP A 208 -20.82 6.18 28.15
C ASP A 208 -21.69 4.95 28.48
N GLY A 209 -21.35 4.21 29.55
CA GLY A 209 -22.11 3.04 30.02
C GLY A 209 -21.64 1.69 29.49
N GLY A 210 -20.59 1.65 28.66
CA GLY A 210 -20.04 0.40 28.14
C GLY A 210 -18.96 -0.23 29.02
N VAL A 211 -18.20 -1.18 28.47
CA VAL A 211 -17.22 -1.98 29.24
C VAL A 211 -15.76 -1.56 29.01
N PHE A 212 -15.47 -0.73 28.02
CA PHE A 212 -14.10 -0.37 27.63
C PHE A 212 -13.60 0.88 28.37
N ASP A 213 -12.36 0.89 28.86
CA ASP A 213 -11.83 2.08 29.54
C ASP A 213 -11.66 3.26 28.57
N GLN A 214 -11.92 4.48 29.03
CA GLN A 214 -11.50 5.71 28.34
C GLN A 214 -10.11 6.15 28.80
N PHE A 215 -9.42 6.96 27.99
CA PHE A 215 -8.17 7.60 28.43
C PHE A 215 -8.46 8.94 29.13
N SER A 216 -7.77 9.18 30.24
CA SER A 216 -7.81 10.48 30.92
C SER A 216 -7.39 11.59 29.96
N GLY A 217 -8.26 12.57 29.75
CA GLY A 217 -8.01 13.69 28.83
C GLY A 217 -8.22 13.37 27.33
N ALA A 218 -8.52 12.12 26.95
CA ALA A 218 -8.71 11.71 25.57
C ALA A 218 -9.82 10.64 25.43
N THR A 219 -11.08 11.05 25.58
CA THR A 219 -12.23 10.12 25.48
C THR A 219 -12.69 9.87 24.04
N ILE A 220 -12.39 10.78 23.10
CA ILE A 220 -12.86 10.65 21.71
C ILE A 220 -12.20 9.45 21.02
N THR A 221 -10.87 9.35 21.07
CA THR A 221 -10.09 8.27 20.45
C THR A 221 -10.57 6.85 20.82
N PRO A 222 -10.62 6.46 22.12
CA PRO A 222 -11.06 5.11 22.48
C PRO A 222 -12.52 4.86 22.09
N ARG A 223 -13.40 5.87 22.16
CA ARG A 223 -14.80 5.74 21.71
C ARG A 223 -14.88 5.39 20.24
N LYS A 224 -14.09 6.07 19.40
CA LYS A 224 -14.08 5.86 17.94
C LYS A 224 -13.51 4.51 17.56
N VAL A 225 -12.47 4.05 18.27
CA VAL A 225 -11.95 2.69 18.08
C VAL A 225 -12.97 1.62 18.47
N VAL A 226 -13.64 1.75 19.63
CA VAL A 226 -14.69 0.80 20.05
C VAL A 226 -15.82 0.74 19.00
N GLN A 227 -16.29 1.89 18.53
CA GLN A 227 -17.34 1.97 17.51
C GLN A 227 -16.90 1.32 16.20
N ALA A 228 -15.68 1.57 15.73
CA ALA A 228 -15.17 0.99 14.49
C ALA A 228 -15.02 -0.53 14.58
N ILE A 229 -14.52 -1.06 15.72
CA ILE A 229 -14.42 -2.50 15.95
C ILE A 229 -15.80 -3.16 15.94
N LYS A 230 -16.80 -2.55 16.59
CA LYS A 230 -18.18 -3.03 16.53
C LYS A 230 -18.69 -3.06 15.08
N ARG A 231 -18.48 -1.99 14.30
CA ARG A 231 -18.85 -1.96 12.87
C ARG A 231 -18.15 -3.04 12.05
N GLY A 232 -16.89 -3.35 12.38
CA GLY A 232 -16.14 -4.46 11.79
C GLY A 232 -16.76 -5.83 12.11
N LEU A 233 -17.23 -6.04 13.35
CA LEU A 233 -17.96 -7.25 13.71
C LEU A 233 -19.33 -7.34 13.01
N ASP A 234 -20.04 -6.22 12.91
CA ASP A 234 -21.31 -6.16 12.17
C ASP A 234 -21.08 -6.52 10.69
N PHE A 235 -20.01 -6.02 10.07
CA PHE A 235 -19.57 -6.39 8.73
C PHE A 235 -19.28 -7.89 8.60
N TYR A 236 -18.51 -8.46 9.53
CA TYR A 236 -18.24 -9.90 9.53
C TYR A 236 -19.53 -10.71 9.64
N LYS A 237 -20.46 -10.32 10.52
CA LYS A 237 -21.73 -11.02 10.73
C LYS A 237 -22.60 -11.04 9.48
N VAL A 238 -22.65 -9.95 8.72
CA VAL A 238 -23.37 -9.87 7.44
C VAL A 238 -22.79 -10.83 6.41
N HIS A 239 -21.46 -10.95 6.35
CA HIS A 239 -20.76 -11.75 5.34
C HIS A 239 -20.35 -13.15 5.83
N GLN A 240 -20.76 -13.55 7.04
CA GLN A 240 -20.28 -14.78 7.69
C GLN A 240 -20.57 -16.02 6.84
N ALA A 241 -21.76 -16.11 6.24
CA ALA A 241 -22.15 -17.24 5.41
C ALA A 241 -21.32 -17.33 4.11
N GLU A 242 -20.97 -16.20 3.52
CA GLU A 242 -20.12 -16.13 2.32
C GLU A 242 -18.67 -16.52 2.66
N LEU A 243 -18.15 -16.02 3.79
CA LEU A 243 -16.77 -16.23 4.23
C LEU A 243 -16.48 -17.67 4.68
N LEU A 244 -17.42 -18.30 5.37
CA LEU A 244 -17.21 -19.64 5.93
C LEU A 244 -17.58 -20.77 4.96
N GLY A 245 -18.22 -20.43 3.83
CA GLY A 245 -18.89 -21.40 2.96
C GLY A 245 -20.11 -22.01 3.66
N ALA A 246 -21.18 -22.28 2.90
CA ALA A 246 -22.28 -23.09 3.43
C ALA A 246 -21.70 -24.42 3.92
N GLY A 247 -21.80 -24.67 5.22
CA GLY A 247 -21.27 -25.88 5.87
C GLY A 247 -21.88 -27.16 5.32
#